data_AF-E0S9G7-F1
#
_entry.id   AF-E0S9G7-F1
#
_cell.length_a   1.000
_cell.length_b   1.000
_cell.length_c   1.000
_cell.angle_alpha   90.00
_cell.angle_beta   90.00
_cell.angle_gamma   90.00
#
_symmetry.space_group_name_H-M   'P 1'
#
loop_
_entity.id
_entity.type
_entity.pdbx_description
1 polymer ?
#
loop_
_entity_poly.entity_id
_entity_poly.type
_entity_poly.pdbx_seq_one_letter_code
_entity_poly.pdbx_strand_id
1 'polypeptide(L)'
;MRNNYVPQENASSHSLSVHTTKKIEKGKGEMYGLKNLAVIIAFLSVGKFIIDNNREFGFLMSLPLQTLSLLECSCFLLAILMSFVRSLFGFYIEARKLGHLYICLNLGVFEAFIAYLNLNYIRHIYSSGWSMILNVVYTAKLISFHLVVKELRRDRKINIEEELSIRHFLYFLVVPTLCFQLQFPMRSGRNIKGMVLKTIQLLVGFLLFVLVMDQYAIPSIYRIVNFEDLTTVIENIINLSISTIILFLIFFYTVFYCFLETVADITLFYDSCFYQEWWNASSAREFWALWNRPVYLWFKRHVYAPMVGRGISKERAGVIVFAMSGLIHEYVVSISIKKFTGWFLITMLLQVPLIHVTESFRRKFPSLGNFFFWGAFCVIGQPSVILLYYRSLYLKECHM
;
A
#
# COMPACT_ATOMS: atom_id res chain seq x y z
N MET A 1 -34.40 -12.49 26.57
CA MET A 1 -33.78 -11.16 26.64
C MET A 1 -32.53 -11.16 25.76
N ARG A 2 -32.66 -10.73 24.50
CA ARG A 2 -31.53 -10.60 23.56
C ARG A 2 -30.86 -9.26 23.83
N ASN A 3 -29.63 -9.29 24.36
CA ASN A 3 -28.77 -8.10 24.44
C ASN A 3 -28.41 -7.66 23.01
N ASN A 4 -29.19 -6.73 22.48
CA ASN A 4 -28.82 -5.96 21.30
C ASN A 4 -27.71 -4.99 21.72
N TYR A 5 -26.46 -5.38 21.46
CA TYR A 5 -25.33 -4.46 21.51
C TYR A 5 -25.43 -3.55 20.27
N VAL A 6 -26.13 -2.43 20.43
CA VAL A 6 -26.10 -1.32 19.47
C VAL A 6 -24.70 -0.69 19.59
N PRO A 7 -23.87 -0.66 18.54
CA PRO A 7 -22.62 0.10 18.59
C PRO A 7 -23.00 1.57 18.75
N GLN A 8 -22.62 2.19 19.86
CA GLN A 8 -22.79 3.63 20.05
C GLN A 8 -22.12 4.37 18.89
N GLU A 9 -22.92 5.09 18.10
CA GLU A 9 -22.52 5.86 16.91
C GLU A 9 -21.61 7.07 17.20
N ASN A 10 -21.02 7.22 18.39
CA ASN A 10 -20.27 8.43 18.79
C ASN A 10 -18.91 8.21 19.47
N ALA A 11 -18.32 7.01 19.47
CA ALA A 11 -17.01 6.81 20.09
C ALA A 11 -15.85 7.02 19.09
N SER A 12 -15.34 8.25 19.00
CA SER A 12 -14.12 8.60 18.25
C SER A 12 -12.85 8.20 19.03
N SER A 13 -12.72 6.91 19.33
CA SER A 13 -11.64 6.38 20.16
C SER A 13 -10.60 5.64 19.34
N HIS A 14 -9.32 5.98 19.55
CA HIS A 14 -8.18 5.25 19.03
C HIS A 14 -8.01 3.89 19.72
N SER A 15 -8.63 3.57 20.85
CA SER A 15 -8.48 2.27 21.52
C SER A 15 -9.46 1.20 21.05
N LEU A 16 -10.48 1.59 20.26
CA LEU A 16 -11.53 0.68 19.77
C LEU A 16 -10.98 -0.49 18.97
N SER A 17 -11.62 -1.66 19.15
CA SER A 17 -11.24 -2.83 18.39
C SER A 17 -11.64 -2.70 16.92
N VAL A 18 -10.69 -2.97 16.02
CA VAL A 18 -10.88 -2.96 14.57
C VAL A 18 -10.76 -4.38 13.97
N HIS A 19 -10.21 -5.33 14.73
CA HIS A 19 -10.00 -6.69 14.27
C HIS A 19 -11.24 -7.55 14.49
N THR A 20 -11.63 -8.28 13.44
CA THR A 20 -12.79 -9.20 13.51
C THR A 20 -12.40 -10.53 14.13
N THR A 21 -13.27 -11.07 14.99
CA THR A 21 -13.18 -12.45 15.51
C THR A 21 -13.98 -13.43 14.66
N LYS A 22 -14.85 -12.94 13.77
CA LYS A 22 -15.66 -13.77 12.85
C LYS A 22 -14.96 -13.94 11.52
N LYS A 23 -14.88 -15.19 11.06
CA LYS A 23 -14.39 -15.56 9.73
C LYS A 23 -15.37 -15.02 8.69
N ILE A 24 -14.94 -14.10 7.84
CA ILE A 24 -15.75 -13.65 6.70
C ILE A 24 -15.67 -14.76 5.65
N GLU A 25 -16.79 -15.42 5.39
CA GLU A 25 -16.89 -16.38 4.29
C GLU A 25 -16.73 -15.64 2.96
N LYS A 26 -15.64 -15.94 2.25
CA LYS A 26 -15.49 -15.49 0.85
C LYS A 26 -16.52 -16.26 0.03
N GLY A 27 -17.45 -15.55 -0.61
CA GLY A 27 -18.45 -16.17 -1.49
C GLY A 27 -17.75 -16.97 -2.59
N LYS A 28 -17.94 -18.28 -2.59
CA LYS A 28 -17.49 -19.16 -3.68
C LYS A 28 -18.53 -19.12 -4.79
N GLY A 29 -18.41 -18.16 -5.69
CA GLY A 29 -19.14 -18.18 -6.97
C GLY A 29 -18.48 -19.17 -7.94
N GLU A 30 -19.28 -20.04 -8.55
CA GLU A 30 -18.87 -21.01 -9.59
C GLU A 30 -18.52 -20.30 -10.90
N MET A 31 -17.26 -19.88 -11.06
CA MET A 31 -16.69 -19.43 -12.35
C MET A 31 -15.23 -19.90 -12.51
N TYR A 32 -14.91 -21.10 -12.05
CA TYR A 32 -13.53 -21.63 -12.12
C TYR A 32 -13.03 -21.74 -13.56
N GLY A 33 -13.87 -22.19 -14.49
CA GLY A 33 -13.52 -22.29 -15.92
C GLY A 33 -13.19 -20.93 -16.54
N LEU A 34 -14.06 -19.93 -16.34
CA LEU A 34 -13.85 -18.58 -16.87
C LEU A 34 -12.62 -17.91 -16.24
N LYS A 35 -12.40 -18.09 -14.94
CA LYS A 35 -11.21 -17.61 -14.24
C LYS A 35 -9.94 -18.23 -14.83
N ASN A 36 -9.91 -19.55 -15.02
CA ASN A 36 -8.76 -20.24 -15.57
C ASN A 36 -8.48 -19.78 -17.01
N LEU A 37 -9.53 -19.63 -17.83
CA LEU A 37 -9.43 -19.10 -19.18
C LEU A 37 -8.86 -17.67 -19.19
N ALA A 38 -9.35 -16.79 -18.33
CA ALA A 38 -8.85 -15.42 -18.21
C ALA A 38 -7.37 -15.38 -17.81
N VAL A 39 -6.94 -16.26 -16.90
CA VAL A 39 -5.52 -16.40 -16.51
C VAL A 39 -4.67 -16.86 -17.68
N ILE A 40 -5.14 -17.87 -18.45
CA ILE A 40 -4.42 -18.36 -19.64
C ILE A 40 -4.30 -17.26 -20.69
N ILE A 41 -5.39 -16.55 -21.00
CA ILE A 41 -5.37 -15.45 -21.97
C ILE A 41 -4.41 -14.35 -21.51
N ALA A 42 -4.47 -13.95 -20.23
CA ALA A 42 -3.55 -12.95 -19.69
C ALA A 42 -2.09 -13.41 -19.81
N PHE A 43 -1.80 -14.67 -19.49
CA PHE A 43 -0.45 -15.24 -19.62
C PHE A 43 0.02 -15.25 -21.07
N LEU A 44 -0.82 -15.65 -22.02
CA LEU A 44 -0.48 -15.66 -23.45
C LEU A 44 -0.28 -14.24 -24.00
N SER A 45 -1.12 -13.28 -23.61
CA SER A 45 -0.99 -11.88 -24.03
C SER A 45 0.29 -11.24 -23.50
N VAL A 46 0.59 -11.44 -22.21
CA VAL A 46 1.84 -10.96 -21.59
C VAL A 46 3.03 -11.65 -22.24
N GLY A 47 2.97 -12.98 -22.41
CA GLY A 47 4.03 -13.77 -23.04
C GLY A 47 4.34 -13.34 -24.46
N LYS A 48 3.32 -13.12 -25.30
CA LYS A 48 3.47 -12.60 -26.65
C LYS A 48 4.19 -11.24 -26.63
N PHE A 49 3.73 -10.33 -25.77
CA PHE A 49 4.32 -8.99 -25.70
C PHE A 49 5.79 -9.02 -25.28
N ILE A 50 6.14 -9.87 -24.31
CA ILE A 50 7.53 -10.07 -23.90
C ILE A 50 8.37 -10.60 -25.06
N ILE A 51 7.84 -11.54 -25.85
CA ILE A 51 8.56 -12.09 -27.02
C ILE A 51 8.76 -11.00 -28.08
N ASP A 52 7.73 -10.23 -28.40
CA ASP A 52 7.78 -9.17 -29.40
C ASP A 52 8.76 -8.07 -28.99
N ASN A 53 8.72 -7.63 -27.74
CA ASN A 53 9.67 -6.66 -27.22
C ASN A 53 11.09 -7.20 -27.12
N ASN A 54 11.28 -8.48 -26.79
CA ASN A 54 12.60 -9.11 -26.80
C ASN A 54 13.19 -9.19 -28.23
N ARG A 55 12.36 -9.24 -29.26
CA ARG A 55 12.83 -9.14 -30.66
C ARG A 55 13.26 -7.71 -31.02
N GLU A 56 12.54 -6.70 -30.52
CA GLU A 56 12.78 -5.28 -30.83
C GLU A 56 13.93 -4.68 -30.01
N PHE A 57 13.96 -4.92 -28.70
CA PHE A 57 14.90 -4.32 -27.75
C PHE A 57 15.94 -5.30 -27.19
N GLY A 58 15.85 -6.59 -27.52
CA GLY A 58 16.62 -7.63 -26.86
C GLY A 58 16.15 -7.92 -25.43
N PHE A 59 16.87 -8.79 -24.73
CA PHE A 59 16.54 -9.15 -23.35
C PHE A 59 17.02 -8.05 -22.39
N LEU A 60 16.15 -7.07 -22.12
CA LEU A 60 16.44 -5.93 -21.23
C LEU A 60 16.59 -6.30 -19.74
N MET A 61 16.15 -7.50 -19.33
CA MET A 61 16.14 -7.89 -17.92
C MET A 61 17.55 -8.32 -17.53
N SER A 62 18.28 -7.43 -16.85
CA SER A 62 19.43 -7.89 -16.05
C SER A 62 18.90 -8.76 -14.91
N LEU A 63 19.54 -9.89 -14.61
CA LEU A 63 19.14 -10.73 -13.48
C LEU A 63 18.98 -9.85 -12.22
N PRO A 64 17.84 -9.91 -11.51
CA PRO A 64 17.67 -9.17 -10.27
C PRO A 64 18.80 -9.62 -9.35
N LEU A 65 19.62 -8.68 -8.88
CA LEU A 65 20.87 -8.84 -8.11
C LEU A 65 22.19 -8.66 -8.88
N GLN A 66 22.23 -8.70 -10.21
CA GLN A 66 23.50 -8.57 -10.94
C GLN A 66 24.07 -7.14 -10.88
N THR A 67 23.20 -6.15 -10.73
CA THR A 67 23.54 -4.72 -10.65
C THR A 67 23.55 -4.18 -9.21
N LEU A 68 23.23 -5.01 -8.21
CA LEU A 68 23.15 -4.60 -6.81
C LEU A 68 24.54 -4.61 -6.17
N SER A 69 25.00 -3.44 -5.72
CA SER A 69 26.27 -3.35 -4.98
C SER A 69 26.11 -3.86 -3.55
N LEU A 70 27.17 -4.44 -2.97
CA LEU A 70 27.18 -4.87 -1.57
C LEU A 70 26.90 -3.70 -0.62
N LEU A 71 27.45 -2.52 -0.95
CA LEU A 71 27.20 -1.29 -0.19
C LEU A 71 25.71 -0.96 -0.15
N GLU A 72 25.03 -1.00 -1.28
CA GLU A 72 23.59 -0.73 -1.36
C GLU A 72 22.77 -1.73 -0.54
N CYS A 73 23.10 -3.03 -0.62
CA CYS A 73 22.44 -4.04 0.19
C CYS A 73 22.65 -3.78 1.69
N SER A 74 23.87 -3.42 2.10
CA SER A 74 24.16 -3.07 3.50
C SER A 74 23.40 -1.83 3.98
N CYS A 75 23.29 -0.79 3.13
CA CYS A 75 22.53 0.43 3.45
C CYS A 75 21.02 0.16 3.51
N PHE A 76 20.50 -0.70 2.64
CA PHE A 76 19.11 -1.15 2.69
C PHE A 76 18.80 -1.89 4.00
N LEU A 77 19.64 -2.84 4.41
CA LEU A 77 19.49 -3.55 5.67
C LEU A 77 19.64 -2.60 6.87
N LEU A 78 20.58 -1.65 6.81
CA LEU A 78 20.74 -0.61 7.83
C LEU A 78 19.49 0.26 7.96
N ALA A 79 18.87 0.65 6.85
CA ALA A 79 17.63 1.44 6.88
C ALA A 79 16.50 0.67 7.60
N ILE A 80 16.34 -0.63 7.30
CA ILE A 80 15.37 -1.49 7.99
C ILE A 80 15.69 -1.61 9.48
N LEU A 81 16.96 -1.84 9.82
CA LEU A 81 17.41 -1.93 11.21
C LEU A 81 17.11 -0.63 11.96
N MET A 82 17.36 0.52 11.34
CA MET A 82 17.06 1.83 11.94
C MET A 82 15.56 2.06 12.12
N SER A 83 14.70 1.60 11.20
CA SER A 83 13.24 1.62 11.42
C SER A 83 12.83 0.78 12.63
N PHE A 84 13.46 -0.37 12.83
CA PHE A 84 13.22 -1.23 14.00
C PHE A 84 13.74 -0.60 15.30
N VAL A 85 14.96 -0.07 15.31
CA VAL A 85 15.56 0.63 16.46
C VAL A 85 14.71 1.83 16.86
N ARG A 86 14.22 2.63 15.91
CA ARG A 86 13.27 3.73 16.15
C ARG A 86 12.02 3.25 16.90
N SER A 87 11.48 2.08 16.55
CA SER A 87 10.33 1.51 17.25
C SER A 87 10.65 1.10 18.68
N LEU A 88 11.85 0.56 18.95
CA LEU A 88 12.29 0.25 20.32
C LEU A 88 12.44 1.50 21.17
N PHE A 89 13.05 2.56 20.63
CA PHE A 89 13.11 3.87 21.30
C PHE A 89 11.71 4.43 21.54
N GLY A 90 10.80 4.29 20.58
CA GLY A 90 9.41 4.67 20.72
C GLY A 90 8.69 3.96 21.88
N PHE A 91 8.92 2.65 22.03
CA PHE A 91 8.45 1.89 23.20
C PHE A 91 9.06 2.41 24.50
N TYR A 92 10.38 2.63 24.53
CA TYR A 92 11.08 3.13 25.71
C TYR A 92 10.56 4.51 26.15
N ILE A 93 10.34 5.42 25.19
CA ILE A 93 9.77 6.75 25.44
C ILE A 93 8.40 6.65 26.11
N GLU A 94 7.57 5.73 25.65
CA GLU A 94 6.26 5.49 26.27
C GLU A 94 6.38 4.82 27.64
N ALA A 95 7.22 3.80 27.78
CA ALA A 95 7.44 3.11 29.06
C ALA A 95 7.95 4.08 30.15
N ARG A 96 8.79 5.06 29.78
CA ARG A 96 9.33 6.08 30.68
C ARG A 96 8.54 7.39 30.73
N LYS A 97 7.45 7.50 29.96
CA LYS A 97 6.60 8.70 29.88
C LYS A 97 7.39 9.99 29.59
N LEU A 98 8.41 9.92 28.73
CA LEU A 98 9.28 11.08 28.46
C LEU A 98 8.54 12.25 27.77
N GLY A 99 7.38 11.97 27.18
CA GLY A 99 6.46 12.98 26.65
C GLY A 99 6.56 13.20 25.14
N HIS A 100 5.74 14.12 24.63
CA HIS A 100 5.54 14.30 23.19
C HIS A 100 6.77 14.80 22.44
N LEU A 101 7.63 15.61 23.06
CA LEU A 101 8.83 16.13 22.43
C LEU A 101 9.77 15.00 21.99
N TYR A 102 10.01 14.02 22.86
CA TYR A 102 10.87 12.87 22.54
C TYR A 102 10.28 11.98 21.45
N ILE A 103 8.94 11.86 21.38
CA ILE A 103 8.27 11.14 20.30
C ILE A 103 8.57 11.83 18.96
N CYS A 104 8.38 13.15 18.89
CA CYS A 104 8.66 13.92 17.68
C CYS A 104 10.14 13.86 17.28
N LEU A 105 11.06 13.99 18.24
CA LEU A 105 12.50 13.87 17.99
C LEU A 105 12.87 12.48 17.47
N ASN A 106 12.36 11.41 18.09
CA ASN A 106 12.60 10.03 17.65
C ASN A 106 12.08 9.80 16.22
N LEU A 107 10.87 10.28 15.91
CA LEU A 107 10.35 10.17 14.55
C LEU A 107 11.20 10.97 13.55
N GLY A 108 11.51 12.24 13.85
CA GLY A 108 12.21 13.13 12.94
C GLY A 108 13.66 12.72 12.65
N VAL A 109 14.44 12.38 13.68
CA VAL A 109 15.87 12.04 13.53
C VAL A 109 16.05 10.77 12.70
N PHE A 110 15.33 9.70 13.04
CA PHE A 110 15.42 8.44 12.31
C PHE A 110 14.85 8.54 10.90
N GLU A 111 13.78 9.32 10.70
CA GLU A 111 13.23 9.56 9.36
C GLU A 111 14.24 10.29 8.46
N ALA A 112 14.87 11.36 8.97
CA ALA A 112 15.91 12.07 8.25
C ALA A 112 17.11 11.17 7.90
N PHE A 113 17.53 10.31 8.83
CA PHE A 113 18.62 9.37 8.59
C PHE A 113 18.27 8.33 7.52
N ILE A 114 17.08 7.72 7.58
CA ILE A 114 16.64 6.73 6.59
C ILE A 114 16.48 7.36 5.20
N ALA A 115 15.92 8.58 5.13
CA ALA A 115 15.83 9.34 3.90
C ALA A 115 17.22 9.66 3.32
N TYR A 116 18.17 10.07 4.17
CA TYR A 116 19.55 10.32 3.78
C TYR A 116 20.22 9.07 3.20
N LEU A 117 20.05 7.90 3.83
CA LEU A 117 20.57 6.63 3.30
C LEU A 117 20.01 6.32 1.90
N ASN A 118 18.68 6.48 1.73
CA ASN A 118 18.01 6.20 0.47
C ASN A 118 18.48 7.15 -0.65
N LEU A 119 18.59 8.46 -0.37
CA LEU A 119 19.00 9.44 -1.37
C LEU A 119 20.43 9.23 -1.85
N ASN A 120 21.37 8.94 -0.93
CA ASN A 120 22.80 8.95 -1.23
C ASN A 120 23.37 7.58 -1.61
N TYR A 121 22.92 6.50 -0.96
CA TYR A 121 23.58 5.19 -1.06
C TYR A 121 22.76 4.12 -1.77
N ILE A 122 21.42 4.19 -1.71
CA ILE A 122 20.55 3.23 -2.39
C ILE A 122 20.22 3.78 -3.78
N ARG A 123 20.66 3.09 -4.84
CA ARG A 123 20.52 3.57 -6.22
C ARG A 123 19.38 2.88 -6.96
N HIS A 124 19.14 1.60 -6.70
CA HIS A 124 18.06 0.87 -7.34
C HIS A 124 16.70 1.34 -6.83
N ILE A 125 15.84 1.67 -7.78
CA ILE A 125 14.48 2.17 -7.51
C ILE A 125 13.66 1.17 -6.71
N TYR A 126 13.84 -0.13 -6.96
CA TYR A 126 13.15 -1.20 -6.25
C TYR A 126 13.61 -1.30 -4.79
N SER A 127 14.93 -1.29 -4.55
CA SER A 127 15.51 -1.33 -3.20
C SER A 127 15.07 -0.10 -2.39
N SER A 128 15.14 1.09 -2.99
CA SER A 128 14.73 2.32 -2.31
C SER A 128 13.22 2.34 -2.05
N GLY A 129 12.41 1.95 -3.03
CA GLY A 129 10.95 1.82 -2.89
C GLY A 129 10.56 0.90 -1.74
N TRP A 130 11.13 -0.30 -1.67
CA TRP A 130 10.87 -1.22 -0.57
C TRP A 130 11.37 -0.70 0.78
N SER A 131 12.54 -0.06 0.82
CA SER A 131 13.04 0.58 2.04
C SER A 131 12.07 1.64 2.56
N MET A 132 11.56 2.50 1.68
CA MET A 132 10.66 3.58 2.03
C MET A 132 9.26 3.08 2.42
N ILE A 133 8.72 2.08 1.72
CA ILE A 133 7.46 1.42 2.08
C ILE A 133 7.55 0.81 3.48
N LEU A 134 8.61 0.05 3.77
CA LEU A 134 8.82 -0.54 5.09
C LEU A 134 8.94 0.56 6.15
N ASN A 135 9.73 1.61 5.88
CA ASN A 135 9.86 2.72 6.81
C ASN A 135 8.50 3.36 7.16
N VAL A 136 7.67 3.65 6.16
CA VAL A 136 6.30 4.19 6.36
C VAL A 136 5.42 3.23 7.16
N VAL A 137 5.51 1.92 6.93
CA VAL A 137 4.78 0.90 7.69
C VAL A 137 5.18 0.93 9.18
N TYR A 138 6.49 0.96 9.48
CA TYR A 138 6.98 1.09 10.86
C TYR A 138 6.58 2.42 11.50
N THR A 139 6.60 3.52 10.74
CA THR A 139 6.15 4.84 11.21
C THR A 139 4.67 4.81 11.57
N ALA A 140 3.81 4.28 10.69
CA ALA A 140 2.37 4.19 10.91
C ALA A 140 2.03 3.31 12.12
N LYS A 141 2.71 2.17 12.28
CA LYS A 141 2.58 1.30 13.47
C LYS A 141 2.96 2.04 14.73
N LEU A 142 4.09 2.76 14.72
CA LEU A 142 4.58 3.47 15.89
C LEU A 142 3.64 4.63 16.28
N ILE A 143 3.13 5.39 15.30
CA ILE A 143 2.12 6.43 15.54
C ILE A 143 0.85 5.81 16.15
N SER A 144 0.38 4.67 15.61
CA SER A 144 -0.78 3.97 16.16
C SER A 144 -0.57 3.58 17.63
N PHE A 145 0.61 3.03 17.96
CA PHE A 145 0.99 2.69 19.32
C PHE A 145 0.96 3.91 20.25
N HIS A 146 1.62 5.01 19.88
CA HIS A 146 1.64 6.25 20.68
C HIS A 146 0.23 6.80 20.92
N LEU A 147 -0.62 6.83 19.90
CA LEU A 147 -2.00 7.35 20.02
C LEU A 147 -2.86 6.48 20.94
N VAL A 148 -2.78 5.15 20.79
CA VAL A 148 -3.54 4.21 21.62
C VAL A 148 -3.09 4.29 23.08
N VAL A 149 -1.78 4.26 23.33
CA VAL A 149 -1.23 4.35 24.70
C VAL A 149 -1.60 5.68 25.35
N LYS A 150 -1.51 6.79 24.63
CA LYS A 150 -1.91 8.11 25.13
C LYS A 150 -3.39 8.14 25.54
N GLU A 151 -4.28 7.58 24.71
CA GLU A 151 -5.70 7.56 25.02
C GLU A 151 -6.01 6.66 26.21
N LEU A 152 -5.45 5.44 26.24
CA LEU A 152 -5.64 4.54 27.36
C LEU A 152 -5.19 5.19 28.66
N ARG A 153 -4.08 5.95 28.69
CA ARG A 153 -3.62 6.64 29.91
C ARG A 153 -4.60 7.70 30.40
N ARG A 154 -5.37 8.31 29.49
CA ARG A 154 -6.43 9.24 29.84
C ARG A 154 -7.61 8.50 30.46
N ASP A 155 -7.92 7.31 29.94
CA ASP A 155 -8.97 6.44 30.44
C ASP A 155 -8.46 5.64 31.66
N ARG A 156 -8.60 6.22 32.87
CA ARG A 156 -8.13 5.66 34.16
C ARG A 156 -8.68 4.27 34.56
N LYS A 157 -9.35 3.56 33.65
CA LYS A 157 -9.98 2.26 33.89
C LYS A 157 -9.03 1.06 33.70
N ILE A 158 -7.89 1.25 33.04
CA ILE A 158 -6.95 0.17 32.68
C ILE A 158 -5.55 0.53 33.19
N ASN A 159 -4.89 -0.38 33.91
CA ASN A 159 -3.53 -0.17 34.41
C ASN A 159 -2.48 -0.57 33.36
N ILE A 160 -2.29 0.31 32.37
CA ILE A 160 -1.41 0.10 31.21
C ILE A 160 0.01 -0.30 31.60
N GLU A 161 0.49 0.12 32.77
CA GLU A 161 1.86 -0.17 33.22
C GLU A 161 2.09 -1.68 33.41
N GLU A 162 1.07 -2.41 33.84
CA GLU A 162 1.11 -3.86 33.96
C GLU A 162 0.87 -4.57 32.62
N GLU A 163 0.15 -3.92 31.70
CA GLU A 163 -0.23 -4.52 30.41
C GLU A 163 0.74 -4.21 29.26
N LEU A 164 1.64 -3.23 29.40
CA LEU A 164 2.58 -2.83 28.36
C LEU A 164 3.83 -3.72 28.32
N SER A 165 3.66 -4.94 27.82
CA SER A 165 4.77 -5.87 27.61
C SER A 165 5.58 -5.54 26.36
N ILE A 166 6.92 -5.47 26.48
CA ILE A 166 7.82 -5.33 25.31
C ILE A 166 7.65 -6.51 24.33
N ARG A 167 7.35 -7.72 24.84
CA ARG A 167 7.11 -8.89 23.98
C ARG A 167 5.87 -8.69 23.11
N HIS A 168 4.80 -8.12 23.68
CA HIS A 168 3.59 -7.79 22.93
C HIS A 168 3.83 -6.68 21.91
N PHE A 169 4.61 -5.66 22.26
CA PHE A 169 5.01 -4.62 21.32
C PHE A 169 5.85 -5.17 20.15
N LEU A 170 6.85 -6.02 20.43
CA LEU A 170 7.65 -6.69 19.40
C LEU A 170 6.78 -7.56 18.49
N TYR A 171 5.80 -8.28 19.06
CA TYR A 171 4.82 -9.03 18.28
C TYR A 171 4.03 -8.11 17.35
N PHE A 172 3.50 -6.99 17.85
CA PHE A 172 2.80 -6.00 17.02
C PHE A 172 3.64 -5.47 15.85
N LEU A 173 4.95 -5.28 16.03
CA LEU A 173 5.82 -4.81 14.94
C LEU A 173 5.81 -5.78 13.75
N VAL A 174 5.74 -7.09 13.98
CA VAL A 174 5.80 -8.12 12.92
C VAL A 174 4.42 -8.47 12.34
N VAL A 175 3.35 -8.39 13.14
CA VAL A 175 1.98 -8.73 12.69
C VAL A 175 1.53 -7.83 11.52
N PRO A 176 0.84 -8.35 10.49
CA PRO A 176 0.46 -7.58 9.29
C PRO A 176 -0.74 -6.64 9.51
N THR A 177 -0.71 -5.84 10.59
CA THR A 177 -1.67 -4.77 10.89
C THR A 177 -0.92 -3.47 11.22
N LEU A 178 -1.53 -2.34 10.89
CA LEU A 178 -1.01 -1.01 11.24
C LEU A 178 -1.62 -0.47 12.54
N CYS A 179 -2.69 -1.10 13.00
CA CYS A 179 -3.51 -0.65 14.13
C CYS A 179 -3.10 -1.39 15.41
N PHE A 180 -2.47 -0.70 16.37
CA PHE A 180 -2.10 -1.28 17.66
C PHE A 180 -3.35 -1.61 18.49
N GLN A 181 -3.29 -2.73 19.21
CA GLN A 181 -4.30 -3.20 20.16
C GLN A 181 -3.62 -3.92 21.32
N LEU A 182 -4.24 -3.90 22.50
CA LEU A 182 -3.74 -4.62 23.68
C LEU A 182 -3.83 -6.14 23.52
N GLN A 183 -4.78 -6.62 22.72
CA GLN A 183 -4.97 -8.04 22.46
C GLN A 183 -5.26 -8.24 20.97
N PHE A 184 -4.54 -9.16 20.34
CA PHE A 184 -4.74 -9.54 18.95
C PHE A 184 -5.39 -10.93 18.89
N PRO A 185 -6.35 -11.16 17.98
CA PRO A 185 -6.92 -12.48 17.80
C PRO A 185 -5.86 -13.42 17.19
N MET A 186 -5.67 -14.60 17.81
CA MET A 186 -4.68 -15.59 17.39
C MET A 186 -5.33 -16.84 16.79
N ARG A 187 -4.66 -17.45 15.82
CA ARG A 187 -5.02 -18.76 15.23
C ARG A 187 -4.60 -19.89 16.15
N SER A 188 -5.31 -21.02 16.08
CA SER A 188 -5.00 -22.23 16.83
C SER A 188 -3.75 -22.97 16.33
N GLY A 189 -3.36 -22.79 15.07
CA GLY A 189 -2.20 -23.46 14.48
C GLY A 189 -1.73 -22.84 13.17
N ARG A 190 -0.53 -23.24 12.73
CA ARG A 190 0.10 -22.78 11.48
C ARG A 190 -0.22 -23.72 10.33
N ASN A 191 -0.60 -23.16 9.17
CA ASN A 191 -0.76 -23.94 7.94
C ASN A 191 0.55 -23.95 7.14
N ILE A 192 1.47 -24.85 7.48
CA ILE A 192 2.82 -24.91 6.87
C ILE A 192 2.74 -25.15 5.35
N LYS A 193 1.86 -26.04 4.89
CA LYS A 193 1.70 -26.33 3.44
C LYS A 193 1.25 -25.08 2.68
N GLY A 194 0.24 -24.38 3.19
CA GLY A 194 -0.22 -23.13 2.60
C GLY A 194 0.85 -22.04 2.60
N MET A 195 1.63 -21.94 3.68
CA MET A 195 2.73 -20.99 3.83
C MET A 195 3.84 -21.22 2.80
N VAL A 196 4.27 -22.46 2.60
CA VAL A 196 5.28 -22.81 1.58
C VAL A 196 4.77 -22.47 0.18
N LEU A 197 3.53 -22.86 -0.15
CA LEU A 197 2.93 -22.58 -1.46
C LEU A 197 2.85 -21.06 -1.73
N LYS A 198 2.40 -20.27 -0.76
CA LYS A 198 2.32 -18.81 -0.88
C LYS A 198 3.70 -18.17 -0.96
N THR A 199 4.72 -18.74 -0.31
CA THR A 199 6.11 -18.26 -0.41
C THR A 199 6.66 -18.51 -1.81
N ILE A 200 6.37 -19.66 -2.43
CA ILE A 200 6.74 -19.91 -3.84
C ILE A 200 6.00 -18.93 -4.76
N GLN A 201 4.69 -18.72 -4.56
CA GLN A 201 3.90 -17.76 -5.33
C GLN A 201 4.43 -16.32 -5.15
N LEU A 202 4.92 -15.97 -3.97
CA LEU A 202 5.55 -14.68 -3.69
C LEU A 202 6.79 -14.47 -4.55
N LEU A 203 7.70 -15.45 -4.57
CA LEU A 203 8.95 -15.38 -5.35
C LEU A 203 8.64 -15.27 -6.86
N VAL A 204 7.70 -16.09 -7.35
CA VAL A 204 7.26 -16.05 -8.76
C VAL A 204 6.59 -14.71 -9.08
N GLY A 205 5.73 -14.20 -8.20
CA GLY A 205 5.04 -12.92 -8.37
C GLY A 205 6.00 -11.73 -8.45
N PHE A 206 7.05 -11.71 -7.60
CA PHE A 206 8.11 -10.70 -7.67
C PHE A 206 8.90 -10.78 -8.97
N LEU A 207 9.29 -11.98 -9.39
CA LEU A 207 10.00 -12.17 -10.66
C LEU A 207 9.16 -11.69 -11.83
N LEU A 208 7.87 -12.07 -11.85
CA LEU A 208 6.93 -11.65 -12.89
C LEU A 208 6.72 -10.13 -12.89
N PHE A 209 6.65 -9.50 -11.71
CA PHE A 209 6.53 -8.05 -11.61
C PHE A 209 7.72 -7.33 -12.26
N VAL A 210 8.95 -7.73 -11.93
CA VAL A 210 10.17 -7.15 -12.51
C VAL A 210 10.21 -7.41 -14.02
N LEU A 211 9.88 -8.62 -14.45
CA LEU A 211 9.86 -8.98 -15.86
C LEU A 211 8.87 -8.11 -16.65
N VAL A 212 7.62 -7.99 -16.18
CA VAL A 212 6.61 -7.14 -16.84
C VAL A 212 7.02 -5.67 -16.80
N MET A 213 7.62 -5.19 -15.70
CA MET A 213 8.07 -3.80 -15.61
C MET A 213 9.15 -3.49 -16.65
N ASP A 214 10.20 -4.32 -16.70
CA ASP A 214 11.37 -4.08 -17.54
C ASP A 214 11.14 -4.44 -19.02
N GLN A 215 10.39 -5.51 -19.30
CA GLN A 215 10.13 -5.98 -20.66
C GLN A 215 8.87 -5.39 -21.29
N TYR A 216 7.91 -4.89 -20.52
CA TYR A 216 6.66 -4.36 -21.06
C TYR A 216 6.46 -2.89 -20.73
N ALA A 217 6.36 -2.54 -19.46
CA ALA A 217 5.94 -1.20 -19.05
C ALA A 217 6.94 -0.12 -19.48
N ILE A 218 8.23 -0.28 -19.16
CA ILE A 218 9.28 0.69 -19.49
C ILE A 218 9.38 0.95 -21.00
N PRO A 219 9.53 -0.07 -21.88
CA PRO A 219 9.51 0.12 -23.33
C PRO A 219 8.26 0.84 -23.86
N SER A 220 7.10 0.58 -23.26
CA SER A 220 5.86 1.25 -23.66
C SER A 220 5.87 2.74 -23.37
N ILE A 221 6.58 3.18 -22.31
CA ILE A 221 6.69 4.61 -22.01
C ILE A 221 7.64 5.31 -22.99
N TYR A 222 8.77 4.69 -23.35
CA TYR A 222 9.68 5.24 -24.36
C TYR A 222 8.98 5.52 -25.70
N ARG A 223 8.05 4.65 -26.09
CA ARG A 223 7.21 4.84 -27.29
C ARG A 223 6.23 6.02 -27.18
N ILE A 224 5.91 6.52 -25.99
CA ILE A 224 5.01 7.69 -25.82
C ILE A 224 5.76 9.01 -25.91
N VAL A 225 6.97 9.06 -25.34
CA VAL A 225 7.68 10.34 -25.10
C VAL A 225 8.16 10.99 -26.40
N ASN A 226 8.35 10.22 -27.46
CA ASN A 226 9.01 10.67 -28.70
C ASN A 226 8.08 10.99 -29.88
N PHE A 227 6.75 10.94 -29.72
CA PHE A 227 5.82 11.05 -30.86
C PHE A 227 4.74 12.13 -30.67
N GLU A 228 4.48 12.87 -31.75
CA GLU A 228 3.51 13.98 -31.81
C GLU A 228 2.14 13.58 -32.42
N ASP A 229 2.07 12.44 -33.11
CA ASP A 229 0.83 11.99 -33.77
C ASP A 229 -0.22 11.48 -32.76
N LEU A 230 -1.45 11.98 -32.88
CA LEU A 230 -2.56 11.69 -31.98
C LEU A 230 -2.93 10.20 -31.96
N THR A 231 -2.88 9.52 -33.11
CA THR A 231 -3.22 8.10 -33.21
C THR A 231 -2.23 7.25 -32.43
N THR A 232 -0.95 7.53 -32.63
CA THR A 232 0.17 6.91 -31.93
C THR A 232 0.11 7.16 -30.42
N VAL A 233 -0.24 8.38 -29.99
CA VAL A 233 -0.42 8.71 -28.57
C VAL A 233 -1.57 7.91 -27.95
N ILE A 234 -2.71 7.80 -28.63
CA ILE A 234 -3.87 7.02 -28.14
C ILE A 234 -3.50 5.54 -28.01
N GLU A 235 -2.89 4.96 -29.05
CA GLU A 235 -2.45 3.56 -29.02
C GLU A 235 -1.50 3.29 -27.85
N ASN A 236 -0.52 4.17 -27.66
CA ASN A 236 0.46 3.97 -26.60
C ASN A 236 -0.12 4.21 -25.18
N ILE A 237 -1.10 5.11 -25.01
CA ILE A 237 -1.84 5.23 -23.75
C ILE A 237 -2.60 3.95 -23.44
N ILE A 238 -3.21 3.30 -24.43
CA ILE A 238 -3.90 2.02 -24.26
C ILE A 238 -2.88 0.93 -23.86
N ASN A 239 -1.74 0.84 -24.55
CA ASN A 239 -0.69 -0.11 -24.22
C ASN A 239 -0.12 0.10 -22.80
N LEU A 240 0.09 1.36 -22.40
CA LEU A 240 0.49 1.71 -21.04
C LEU A 240 -0.60 1.33 -20.03
N SER A 241 -1.87 1.57 -20.35
CA SER A 241 -3.01 1.18 -19.51
C SER A 241 -3.05 -0.32 -19.23
N ILE A 242 -2.80 -1.14 -20.25
CA ILE A 242 -2.72 -2.60 -20.12
C ILE A 242 -1.54 -3.01 -19.24
N SER A 243 -0.35 -2.46 -19.49
CA SER A 243 0.84 -2.80 -18.70
C SER A 243 0.68 -2.43 -17.22
N THR A 244 0.10 -1.25 -16.94
CA THR A 244 -0.07 -0.73 -15.58
C THR A 244 -1.13 -1.49 -14.78
N ILE A 245 -2.26 -1.88 -15.39
CA ILE A 245 -3.23 -2.74 -14.70
C ILE A 245 -2.64 -4.12 -14.39
N ILE A 246 -1.86 -4.70 -15.30
CA ILE A 246 -1.21 -5.99 -15.08
C ILE A 246 -0.21 -5.89 -13.91
N LEU A 247 0.63 -4.85 -13.89
CA LEU A 247 1.54 -4.58 -12.78
C LEU A 247 0.80 -4.36 -11.46
N PHE A 248 -0.30 -3.60 -11.47
CA PHE A 248 -1.13 -3.38 -10.29
C PHE A 248 -1.71 -4.71 -9.75
N LEU A 249 -2.21 -5.58 -10.63
CA LEU A 249 -2.75 -6.88 -10.24
C LEU A 249 -1.68 -7.83 -9.69
N ILE A 250 -0.51 -7.89 -10.34
CA ILE A 250 0.62 -8.70 -9.86
C ILE A 250 1.09 -8.19 -8.50
N PHE A 251 1.28 -6.87 -8.35
CA PHE A 251 1.66 -6.25 -7.09
C PHE A 251 0.64 -6.56 -5.99
N PHE A 252 -0.66 -6.36 -6.29
CA PHE A 252 -1.73 -6.62 -5.35
C PHE A 252 -1.71 -8.09 -4.88
N TYR A 253 -1.64 -9.05 -5.81
CA TYR A 253 -1.62 -10.47 -5.48
C TYR A 253 -0.36 -10.85 -4.67
N THR A 254 0.81 -10.37 -5.11
CA THR A 254 2.09 -10.67 -4.47
C THR A 254 2.13 -10.12 -3.04
N VAL A 255 1.66 -8.89 -2.82
CA VAL A 255 1.71 -8.26 -1.50
C VAL A 255 0.56 -8.70 -0.60
N PHE A 256 -0.68 -8.54 -1.01
CA PHE A 256 -1.82 -8.73 -0.11
C PHE A 256 -2.20 -10.20 0.09
N TYR A 257 -2.08 -11.01 -0.96
CA TYR A 257 -2.44 -12.43 -0.89
C TYR A 257 -1.25 -13.30 -0.50
N CYS A 258 -0.09 -13.12 -1.13
CA CYS A 258 1.07 -13.96 -0.83
C CYS A 258 1.80 -13.46 0.43
N PHE A 259 2.31 -12.22 0.44
CA PHE A 259 3.15 -11.72 1.53
C PHE A 259 2.39 -11.56 2.85
N LEU A 260 1.35 -10.72 2.90
CA LEU A 260 0.64 -10.43 4.15
C LEU A 260 -0.03 -11.67 4.76
N GLU A 261 -0.61 -12.56 3.95
CA GLU A 261 -1.16 -13.81 4.49
C GLU A 261 -0.06 -14.77 4.98
N THR A 262 1.10 -14.82 4.32
CA THR A 262 2.24 -15.62 4.79
C THR A 262 2.74 -15.09 6.14
N VAL A 263 2.90 -13.77 6.27
CA VAL A 263 3.26 -13.14 7.56
C VAL A 263 2.21 -13.44 8.63
N ALA A 264 0.92 -13.37 8.30
CA ALA A 264 -0.15 -13.70 9.22
C ALA A 264 -0.11 -15.16 9.70
N ASP A 265 0.17 -16.10 8.80
CA ASP A 265 0.30 -17.53 9.12
C ASP A 265 1.55 -17.77 10.00
N ILE A 266 2.68 -17.10 9.73
CA ILE A 266 3.90 -17.17 10.56
C ILE A 266 3.63 -16.66 11.98
N THR A 267 2.98 -15.50 12.10
CA THR A 267 2.70 -14.84 13.38
C THR A 267 1.45 -15.37 14.08
N LEU A 268 0.74 -16.36 13.52
CA LEU A 268 -0.56 -16.85 14.04
C LEU A 268 -1.63 -15.75 14.14
N PHE A 269 -1.55 -14.70 13.31
CA PHE A 269 -2.53 -13.62 13.33
C PHE A 269 -3.84 -14.05 12.67
N TYR A 270 -4.96 -13.95 13.39
CA TYR A 270 -6.23 -14.46 12.92
C TYR A 270 -6.90 -13.57 11.87
N ASP A 271 -6.93 -12.25 12.08
CA ASP A 271 -7.62 -11.31 11.20
C ASP A 271 -6.86 -11.04 9.90
N SER A 272 -6.88 -12.02 8.99
CA SER A 272 -6.24 -11.94 7.68
C SER A 272 -7.11 -11.29 6.60
N CYS A 273 -8.05 -10.40 6.98
CA CYS A 273 -8.86 -9.66 6.01
C CYS A 273 -8.10 -8.41 5.53
N PHE A 274 -7.03 -8.58 4.75
CA PHE A 274 -6.23 -7.45 4.26
C PHE A 274 -6.92 -6.66 3.13
N TYR A 275 -7.89 -7.29 2.47
CA TYR A 275 -8.67 -6.73 1.37
C TYR A 275 -10.06 -7.39 1.33
N GLN A 276 -10.99 -6.75 0.65
CA GLN A 276 -12.32 -7.27 0.32
C GLN A 276 -12.51 -7.33 -1.20
N GLU A 277 -13.73 -7.60 -1.68
CA GLU A 277 -14.05 -7.75 -3.10
C GLU A 277 -14.03 -6.41 -3.86
N TRP A 278 -12.89 -5.72 -3.85
CA TRP A 278 -12.71 -4.41 -4.48
C TRP A 278 -12.91 -4.43 -6.00
N TRP A 279 -12.80 -5.60 -6.64
CA TRP A 279 -13.11 -5.78 -8.06
C TRP A 279 -14.59 -5.52 -8.38
N ASN A 280 -15.48 -5.73 -7.40
CA ASN A 280 -16.92 -5.44 -7.50
C ASN A 280 -17.26 -3.98 -7.17
N ALA A 281 -16.26 -3.15 -6.83
CA ALA A 281 -16.52 -1.75 -6.48
C ALA A 281 -17.16 -0.99 -7.66
N SER A 282 -18.22 -0.24 -7.38
CA SER A 282 -18.94 0.56 -8.39
C SER A 282 -18.77 2.06 -8.20
N SER A 283 -17.93 2.47 -7.25
CA SER A 283 -17.46 3.84 -7.09
C SER A 283 -16.03 3.87 -6.55
N ALA A 284 -15.34 4.99 -6.76
CA ALA A 284 -13.99 5.17 -6.24
C ALA A 284 -13.94 5.12 -4.70
N ARG A 285 -15.00 5.60 -4.02
CA ARG A 285 -15.13 5.56 -2.56
C ARG A 285 -15.12 4.12 -2.05
N GLU A 286 -15.90 3.26 -2.69
CA GLU A 286 -15.98 1.84 -2.35
C GLU A 286 -14.64 1.16 -2.59
N PHE A 287 -14.01 1.37 -3.74
CA PHE A 287 -12.69 0.82 -4.04
C PHE A 287 -11.63 1.17 -2.98
N TRP A 288 -11.50 2.46 -2.64
CA TRP A 288 -10.50 2.94 -1.67
C TRP A 288 -10.69 2.36 -0.25
N ALA A 289 -11.91 1.94 0.10
CA ALA A 289 -12.20 1.28 1.36
C ALA A 289 -11.91 -0.23 1.38
N LEU A 290 -11.91 -0.88 0.21
CA LEU A 290 -11.87 -2.34 0.09
C LEU A 290 -10.50 -2.90 -0.29
N TRP A 291 -9.70 -2.16 -1.08
CA TRP A 291 -8.48 -2.72 -1.68
C TRP A 291 -7.35 -2.95 -0.64
N ASN A 292 -7.10 -1.98 0.23
CA ASN A 292 -6.04 -2.01 1.25
C ASN A 292 -6.63 -1.68 2.61
N ARG A 293 -7.22 -2.68 3.26
CA ARG A 293 -7.90 -2.51 4.54
C ARG A 293 -6.95 -2.05 5.65
N PRO A 294 -5.71 -2.57 5.81
CA PRO A 294 -4.81 -2.09 6.86
C PRO A 294 -4.61 -0.58 6.85
N VAL A 295 -4.35 0.00 5.67
CA VAL A 295 -4.16 1.45 5.52
C VAL A 295 -5.50 2.20 5.69
N TYR A 296 -6.57 1.72 5.07
CA TYR A 296 -7.90 2.33 5.21
C TYR A 296 -8.33 2.41 6.69
N LEU A 297 -8.17 1.31 7.43
CA LEU A 297 -8.51 1.22 8.85
C LEU A 297 -7.64 2.14 9.71
N TRP A 298 -6.35 2.24 9.39
CA TRP A 298 -5.44 3.15 10.07
C TRP A 298 -5.88 4.62 9.90
N PHE A 299 -6.14 5.06 8.66
CA PHE A 299 -6.63 6.42 8.41
C PHE A 299 -8.00 6.64 9.04
N LYS A 300 -8.90 5.66 8.96
CA LYS A 300 -10.24 5.75 9.55
C LYS A 300 -10.18 5.95 11.07
N ARG A 301 -9.37 5.13 11.77
CA ARG A 301 -9.25 5.11 13.25
C ARG A 301 -8.45 6.29 13.79
N HIS A 302 -7.34 6.63 13.15
CA HIS A 302 -6.37 7.59 13.72
C HIS A 302 -6.50 9.00 13.17
N VAL A 303 -7.15 9.19 12.02
CA VAL A 303 -7.23 10.50 11.35
C VAL A 303 -8.70 10.90 11.16
N TYR A 304 -9.46 10.14 10.37
CA TYR A 304 -10.82 10.51 9.96
C TYR A 304 -11.81 10.58 11.14
N ALA A 305 -11.99 9.50 11.89
CA ALA A 305 -12.99 9.46 12.96
C ALA A 305 -12.72 10.48 14.09
N PRO A 306 -11.46 10.68 14.55
CA PRO A 306 -11.13 11.75 15.50
C PRO A 306 -11.41 13.16 14.96
N MET A 307 -11.13 13.44 13.68
CA MET A 307 -11.45 14.74 13.07
C MET A 307 -12.95 15.00 13.05
N VAL A 308 -13.74 14.00 12.61
CA VAL A 308 -15.20 14.09 12.58
C VAL A 308 -15.77 14.22 14.00
N GLY A 309 -15.24 13.48 14.96
CA GLY A 309 -15.62 13.57 16.38
C GLY A 309 -15.33 14.93 17.02
N ARG A 310 -14.39 15.71 16.46
CA ARG A 310 -14.10 17.10 16.86
C ARG A 310 -14.93 18.14 16.10
N GLY A 311 -15.90 17.72 15.29
CA GLY A 311 -16.81 18.60 14.56
C GLY A 311 -16.37 18.99 13.14
N ILE A 312 -15.30 18.40 12.60
CA ILE A 312 -14.93 18.61 11.19
C ILE A 312 -15.93 17.85 10.29
N SER A 313 -16.42 18.49 9.22
CA SER A 313 -17.35 17.84 8.29
C SER A 313 -16.72 16.60 7.62
N LYS A 314 -17.56 15.62 7.27
CA LYS A 314 -17.11 14.35 6.67
C LYS A 314 -16.34 14.57 5.36
N GLU A 315 -16.76 15.55 4.57
CA GLU A 315 -16.15 15.92 3.29
C GLU A 315 -14.76 16.53 3.51
N ARG A 316 -14.64 17.49 4.43
CA ARG A 316 -13.35 18.12 4.78
C ARG A 316 -12.39 17.09 5.37
N ALA A 317 -12.88 16.23 6.26
CA ALA A 317 -12.10 15.13 6.81
C ALA A 317 -11.61 14.16 5.70
N GLY A 318 -12.44 13.88 4.70
CA GLY A 318 -12.07 13.11 3.52
C GLY A 318 -10.95 13.76 2.71
N VAL A 319 -11.07 15.06 2.41
CA VAL A 319 -10.03 15.82 1.69
C VAL A 319 -8.70 15.79 2.43
N ILE A 320 -8.71 15.99 3.75
CA ILE A 320 -7.49 15.93 4.58
C ILE A 320 -6.86 14.53 4.53
N VAL A 321 -7.66 13.46 4.61
CA VAL A 321 -7.14 12.08 4.50
C VAL A 321 -6.50 11.84 3.13
N PHE A 322 -7.13 12.26 2.04
CA PHE A 322 -6.55 12.12 0.69
C PHE A 322 -5.29 12.98 0.52
N ALA A 323 -5.25 14.19 1.08
CA ALA A 323 -4.07 15.03 1.07
C ALA A 323 -2.89 14.40 1.84
N MET A 324 -3.14 13.90 3.05
CA MET A 324 -2.13 13.19 3.85
C MET A 324 -1.63 11.93 3.14
N SER A 325 -2.54 11.13 2.56
CA SER A 325 -2.18 9.97 1.76
C SER A 325 -1.32 10.36 0.56
N GLY A 326 -1.71 11.42 -0.18
CA GLY A 326 -0.95 11.95 -1.31
C GLY A 326 0.45 12.40 -0.95
N LEU A 327 0.62 13.07 0.19
CA LEU A 327 1.95 13.47 0.68
C LEU A 327 2.83 12.26 1.00
N ILE A 328 2.28 11.21 1.59
CA ILE A 328 3.02 9.98 1.88
C ILE A 328 3.43 9.27 0.58
N HIS A 329 2.54 9.19 -0.41
CA HIS A 329 2.87 8.60 -1.72
C HIS A 329 3.94 9.43 -2.44
N GLU A 330 3.78 10.75 -2.51
CA GLU A 330 4.78 11.64 -3.11
C GLU A 330 6.12 11.51 -2.39
N TYR A 331 6.13 11.42 -1.06
CA TYR A 331 7.36 11.22 -0.28
C TYR A 331 8.07 9.90 -0.63
N VAL A 332 7.37 8.77 -0.58
CA VAL A 332 7.93 7.46 -0.90
C VAL A 332 8.51 7.45 -2.31
N VAL A 333 7.75 7.91 -3.29
CA VAL A 333 8.19 7.90 -4.69
C VAL A 333 9.33 8.90 -4.90
N SER A 334 9.23 10.12 -4.38
CA SER A 334 10.26 11.16 -4.58
C SER A 334 11.62 10.77 -4.04
N ILE A 335 11.66 10.10 -2.88
CA ILE A 335 12.92 9.58 -2.32
C ILE A 335 13.44 8.43 -3.19
N SER A 336 12.56 7.51 -3.60
CA SER A 336 12.93 6.34 -4.40
C SER A 336 13.52 6.72 -5.76
N ILE A 337 13.01 7.79 -6.37
CA ILE A 337 13.48 8.29 -7.66
C ILE A 337 14.44 9.49 -7.55
N LYS A 338 14.68 9.97 -6.32
CA LYS A 338 15.56 11.10 -6.00
C LYS A 338 15.13 12.43 -6.64
N LYS A 339 13.83 12.63 -6.83
CA LYS A 339 13.26 13.86 -7.40
C LYS A 339 11.83 14.08 -6.92
N PHE A 340 11.54 15.31 -6.51
CA PHE A 340 10.20 15.75 -6.15
C PHE A 340 9.46 16.30 -7.38
N THR A 341 8.21 15.90 -7.59
CA THR A 341 7.41 16.36 -8.75
C THR A 341 6.01 16.86 -8.38
N GLY A 342 5.43 16.37 -7.29
CA GLY A 342 4.07 16.66 -6.84
C GLY A 342 2.95 15.89 -7.54
N TRP A 343 3.25 15.08 -8.56
CA TRP A 343 2.21 14.42 -9.37
C TRP A 343 1.39 13.37 -8.60
N PHE A 344 1.99 12.64 -7.66
CA PHE A 344 1.24 11.69 -6.83
C PHE A 344 0.31 12.41 -5.86
N LEU A 345 0.76 13.53 -5.29
CA LEU A 345 -0.07 14.37 -4.43
C LEU A 345 -1.29 14.91 -5.18
N ILE A 346 -1.06 15.52 -6.36
CA ILE A 346 -2.14 16.06 -7.20
C ILE A 346 -3.12 14.96 -7.57
N THR A 347 -2.63 13.80 -8.00
CA THR A 347 -3.51 12.70 -8.43
C THR A 347 -4.34 12.13 -7.28
N MET A 348 -3.77 12.03 -6.08
CA MET A 348 -4.51 11.62 -4.89
C MET A 348 -5.59 12.64 -4.50
N LEU A 349 -5.33 13.94 -4.67
CA LEU A 349 -6.35 14.98 -4.46
C LEU A 349 -7.47 14.91 -5.52
N LEU A 350 -7.13 14.61 -6.78
CA LEU A 350 -8.10 14.42 -7.87
C LEU A 350 -9.02 13.19 -7.65
N GLN A 351 -8.66 12.27 -6.76
CA GLN A 351 -9.57 11.18 -6.36
C GLN A 351 -10.82 11.71 -5.65
N VAL A 352 -10.77 12.85 -4.96
CA VAL A 352 -11.94 13.41 -4.27
C VAL A 352 -13.04 13.83 -5.26
N PRO A 353 -12.76 14.65 -6.30
CA PRO A 353 -13.70 14.89 -7.39
C PRO A 353 -14.18 13.60 -8.06
N LEU A 354 -13.26 12.66 -8.35
CA LEU A 354 -13.62 11.38 -8.98
C LEU A 354 -14.61 10.57 -8.13
N ILE A 355 -14.49 10.61 -6.81
CA ILE A 355 -15.48 10.01 -5.89
C ILE A 355 -16.85 10.62 -6.12
N HIS A 356 -16.97 11.95 -6.22
CA HIS A 356 -18.26 12.60 -6.46
C HIS A 356 -18.84 12.22 -7.83
N VAL A 357 -18.00 12.19 -8.88
CA VAL A 357 -18.41 11.81 -10.23
C VAL A 357 -18.87 10.35 -10.28
N THR A 358 -18.08 9.42 -9.76
CA THR A 358 -18.40 7.98 -9.78
C THR A 358 -19.62 7.65 -8.92
N GLU A 359 -19.79 8.30 -7.75
CA GLU A 359 -21.00 8.17 -6.94
C GLU A 359 -22.24 8.71 -7.65
N SER A 360 -22.14 9.87 -8.30
CA SER A 360 -23.24 10.45 -9.07
C SER A 360 -23.61 9.55 -10.26
N PHE A 361 -22.61 9.03 -10.97
CA PHE A 361 -22.81 8.11 -12.10
C PHE A 361 -23.46 6.80 -11.63
N ARG A 362 -22.95 6.17 -10.56
CA ARG A 362 -23.52 4.95 -9.98
C ARG A 362 -24.99 5.13 -9.59
N ARG A 363 -25.37 6.29 -9.04
CA ARG A 363 -26.77 6.58 -8.68
C ARG A 363 -27.68 6.68 -9.90
N LYS A 364 -27.17 7.20 -11.02
CA LYS A 364 -27.92 7.33 -12.28
C LYS A 364 -27.96 6.03 -13.09
N PHE A 365 -26.84 5.30 -13.13
CA PHE A 365 -26.66 4.08 -13.91
C PHE A 365 -26.04 2.96 -13.06
N PRO A 366 -26.82 2.32 -12.16
CA PRO A 366 -26.30 1.35 -11.21
C PRO A 366 -25.59 0.15 -11.84
N SER A 367 -26.10 -0.36 -12.96
CA SER A 367 -25.52 -1.51 -13.68
C SER A 367 -24.21 -1.19 -14.38
N LEU A 368 -23.97 0.08 -14.71
CA LEU A 368 -22.75 0.54 -15.41
C LEU A 368 -21.72 1.18 -14.46
N GLY A 369 -22.05 1.35 -13.17
CA GLY A 369 -21.16 2.02 -12.22
C GLY A 369 -19.79 1.35 -12.08
N ASN A 370 -19.77 0.01 -12.04
CA ASN A 370 -18.53 -0.77 -12.00
C ASN A 370 -17.70 -0.59 -13.28
N PHE A 371 -18.32 -0.71 -14.45
CA PHE A 371 -17.66 -0.50 -15.75
C PHE A 371 -17.07 0.91 -15.85
N PHE A 372 -17.85 1.93 -15.49
CA PHE A 372 -17.41 3.33 -15.52
C PHE A 372 -16.24 3.59 -14.57
N PHE A 373 -16.30 3.07 -13.34
CA PHE A 373 -15.22 3.18 -12.38
C PHE A 373 -13.93 2.54 -12.92
N TRP A 374 -13.99 1.31 -13.41
CA TRP A 374 -12.83 0.61 -13.95
C TRP A 374 -12.24 1.29 -15.18
N GLY A 375 -13.09 1.80 -16.09
CA GLY A 375 -12.66 2.60 -17.22
C GLY A 375 -11.89 3.86 -16.79
N ALA A 376 -12.44 4.62 -15.84
CA ALA A 376 -11.76 5.81 -15.32
C ALA A 376 -10.45 5.48 -14.59
N PHE A 377 -10.44 4.42 -13.78
CA PHE A 377 -9.28 4.05 -12.98
C PHE A 377 -8.12 3.48 -13.80
N CYS A 378 -8.42 2.58 -14.76
CA CYS A 378 -7.42 1.85 -15.52
C CYS A 378 -6.93 2.56 -16.76
N VAL A 379 -7.78 3.36 -17.43
CA VAL A 379 -7.38 4.04 -18.67
C VAL A 379 -6.80 5.42 -18.38
N ILE A 380 -7.40 6.15 -17.44
CA ILE A 380 -7.00 7.54 -17.16
C ILE A 380 -6.17 7.61 -15.88
N GLY A 381 -6.59 6.96 -14.80
CA GLY A 381 -6.01 7.14 -13.46
C GLY A 381 -4.53 6.75 -13.35
N GLN A 382 -4.27 5.45 -13.22
CA GLN A 382 -2.90 4.94 -12.98
C GLN A 382 -1.90 5.25 -14.11
N PRO A 383 -2.26 5.10 -15.40
CA PRO A 383 -1.31 5.29 -16.50
C PRO A 383 -0.82 6.73 -16.61
N SER A 384 -1.70 7.71 -16.40
CA SER A 384 -1.35 9.14 -16.50
C SER A 384 -0.31 9.54 -15.47
N VAL A 385 -0.40 9.04 -14.24
CA VAL A 385 0.61 9.34 -13.20
C VAL A 385 1.97 8.82 -13.60
N ILE A 386 2.03 7.55 -14.02
CA ILE A 386 3.29 6.91 -14.39
C ILE A 386 3.92 7.63 -15.58
N LEU A 387 3.11 7.98 -16.58
CA LEU A 387 3.56 8.74 -17.75
C LEU A 387 4.10 10.12 -17.37
N LEU A 388 3.35 10.91 -16.60
CA LEU A 388 3.78 12.25 -16.16
C LEU A 388 5.07 12.19 -15.35
N TYR A 389 5.19 11.19 -14.49
CA TYR A 389 6.36 11.00 -13.66
C TYR A 389 7.60 10.64 -14.49
N TYR A 390 7.45 9.68 -15.41
CA TYR A 390 8.53 9.24 -16.29
C TYR A 390 8.94 10.32 -17.29
N ARG A 391 7.99 11.05 -17.90
CA ARG A 391 8.29 12.20 -18.75
C ARG A 391 9.11 13.25 -18.00
N SER A 392 8.81 13.47 -16.72
CA SER A 392 9.60 14.38 -15.89
C SER A 392 11.05 13.91 -15.71
N LEU A 393 11.29 12.60 -15.65
CA LEU A 393 12.65 12.03 -15.56
C LEU A 393 13.38 12.19 -16.90
N TYR A 394 12.71 11.87 -18.02
CA TYR A 394 13.27 11.95 -19.38
C TYR A 394 13.72 13.35 -19.79
N LEU A 395 12.89 14.35 -19.53
CA LEU A 395 13.22 15.73 -19.91
C LEU A 395 14.49 16.27 -19.23
N LYS A 396 14.98 15.63 -18.15
CA LYS A 396 16.25 16.00 -17.52
C LYS A 396 17.46 15.45 -18.26
N GLU A 397 17.36 14.26 -18.84
CA GLU A 397 18.47 13.63 -19.58
C GLU A 397 18.76 14.33 -20.91
N CYS A 398 17.77 15.00 -21.53
CA CYS A 398 17.98 15.81 -22.74
C CYS A 398 18.54 17.22 -22.47
N HIS A 399 18.65 17.64 -21.20
CA HIS A 399 19.14 18.97 -20.82
C HIS A 399 20.46 18.94 -20.02
N MET A 400 21.09 17.77 -19.89
CA MET A 400 22.50 17.59 -19.51
C MET A 400 23.26 17.04 -20.70
#